data_AF-A0A6A5ZL21-F1
#
_entry.id   AF-A0A6A5ZL21-F1
#
_cell.length_a   1.000
_cell.length_b   1.000
_cell.length_c   1.000
_cell.angle_alpha   90.00
_cell.angle_beta   90.00
_cell.angle_gamma   90.00
#
_symmetry.space_group_name_H-M   'P 1'
#
loop_
_entity.id
_entity.type
_entity.pdbx_description
1 polymer ?
#
loop_
_entity_poly.entity_id
_entity_poly.type
_entity_poly.pdbx_seq_one_letter_code
_entity_poly.pdbx_strand_id
1 'polypeptide(L)'
;MSRDSQLSLNGAFLAPGSNAELDILDLHYDSNVPSFFHQISALRPLNITYAMLKVIVDYFEMSHYVYNMARCFEGRSESIGAAYCPPLRVQDLCYLYKYAANKHGKYAYPWVIRQTGVYQSYDKRTKRSVWLVMNSNSDFSAKSQILECLLQSHGRTQMANHPLWLHTILLTRHILSWSGYCNYYESSLEEIYNDVATTELDSPQFLDHGMTLRTSALEKRFLPLPSIFQSWKRLLDGLRSMQCSWFDDQEEQVATTFRNVREEISAHSQNSAYMLDLARSVRQQISDTLSLKKQHVSQETSNGVATLTKHTASDSRAVRNITIVTLFYLPFSFVATFMGMNFFAMDAGSKEVQVSRRLWIYFLIAVPLTGITIMFTMRDMLRTLLGRIRYVPRVDEERVIGHNLAVLAPQ
;
A
#
# COMPACT_ATOMS: atom_id res chain seq x y z
N MET A 1 -32.60 46.00 26.45
CA MET A 1 -31.55 46.79 27.15
C MET A 1 -30.25 46.02 27.07
N SER A 2 -29.18 46.71 26.60
CA SER A 2 -27.79 46.27 26.36
C SER A 2 -27.62 45.14 25.33
N ARG A 3 -27.26 45.36 24.05
CA ARG A 3 -26.04 45.95 23.46
C ARG A 3 -24.73 45.25 23.88
N ASP A 4 -23.97 44.90 22.84
CA ASP A 4 -22.54 44.62 22.77
C ASP A 4 -22.05 43.17 22.98
N SER A 5 -22.18 42.36 21.93
CA SER A 5 -21.17 41.36 21.58
C SER A 5 -20.79 41.57 20.11
N GLN A 6 -19.89 42.53 19.88
CA GLN A 6 -19.30 42.78 18.57
C GLN A 6 -18.58 41.51 18.09
N LEU A 7 -19.16 40.81 17.10
CA LEU A 7 -18.33 40.13 16.11
C LEU A 7 -17.51 41.24 15.45
N SER A 8 -16.20 41.26 15.67
CA SER A 8 -15.30 42.17 14.95
C SER A 8 -15.27 41.76 13.48
N LEU A 9 -16.23 42.29 12.72
CA LEU A 9 -16.20 42.36 11.27
C LEU A 9 -15.01 43.26 10.93
N ASN A 10 -13.87 42.67 10.55
CA ASN A 10 -12.79 43.42 9.94
C ASN A 10 -13.25 43.89 8.55
N GLY A 11 -14.00 45.00 8.53
CA GLY A 11 -14.39 45.69 7.31
C GLY A 11 -13.17 46.33 6.68
N ALA A 12 -12.72 45.80 5.54
CA ALA A 12 -11.85 46.55 4.65
C ALA A 12 -12.68 47.68 4.03
N PHE A 13 -12.27 48.92 4.29
CA PHE A 13 -12.92 50.14 3.85
C PHE A 13 -13.17 50.18 2.33
N LEU A 14 -14.42 50.48 1.96
CA LEU A 14 -14.87 50.78 0.61
C LEU A 14 -14.14 52.03 0.08
N ALA A 15 -13.52 51.94 -1.11
CA ALA A 15 -13.21 53.11 -1.91
C ALA A 15 -14.46 53.50 -2.71
N PRO A 16 -14.97 54.74 -2.59
CA PRO A 16 -16.16 55.18 -3.32
C PRO A 16 -15.81 55.36 -4.81
N GLY A 17 -16.60 54.74 -5.70
CA GLY A 17 -16.57 55.09 -7.13
C GLY A 17 -16.53 53.94 -8.15
N SER A 18 -16.55 52.66 -7.75
CA SER A 18 -16.74 51.54 -8.71
C SER A 18 -18.15 50.98 -8.62
N ASN A 19 -18.82 50.77 -9.76
CA ASN A 19 -20.18 50.22 -9.92
C ASN A 19 -20.39 48.78 -9.37
N ALA A 20 -19.49 48.28 -8.53
CA ALA A 20 -19.56 47.00 -7.84
C ALA A 20 -19.31 47.25 -6.34
N GLU A 21 -20.38 47.19 -5.54
CA GLU A 21 -20.28 47.02 -4.08
C GLU A 21 -19.86 45.57 -3.81
N LEU A 22 -18.74 45.37 -3.08
CA LEU A 22 -18.18 44.07 -2.78
C LEU A 22 -17.99 43.93 -1.27
N ASP A 23 -18.80 43.06 -0.66
CA ASP A 23 -18.68 42.71 0.75
C ASP A 23 -18.00 41.34 0.90
N ILE A 24 -16.88 41.29 1.62
CA ILE A 24 -16.12 40.05 1.86
C ILE A 24 -16.30 39.65 3.33
N LEU A 25 -16.93 38.50 3.56
CA LEU A 25 -17.03 37.88 4.88
C LEU A 25 -16.00 36.74 4.99
N ASP A 26 -14.96 36.95 5.78
CA ASP A 26 -13.93 35.95 6.06
C ASP A 26 -14.09 35.37 7.46
N LEU A 27 -14.40 34.08 7.55
CA LEU A 27 -14.64 33.36 8.81
C LEU A 27 -13.41 32.58 9.29
N HIS A 28 -12.23 32.87 8.73
CA HIS A 28 -11.01 32.18 9.11
C HIS A 28 -10.50 32.68 10.48
N TYR A 29 -10.46 31.78 11.47
CA TYR A 29 -9.93 32.06 12.80
C TYR A 29 -8.41 31.84 12.82
N ASP A 30 -7.65 32.89 13.12
CA ASP A 30 -6.19 32.87 13.16
C ASP A 30 -5.68 31.94 14.30
N SER A 31 -4.89 30.92 13.95
CA SER A 31 -4.47 29.85 14.86
C SER A 31 -3.38 30.23 15.89
N ASN A 32 -3.07 31.51 16.04
CA ASN A 32 -2.00 31.99 16.94
C ASN A 32 -2.47 32.36 18.35
N VAL A 33 -3.74 32.13 18.69
CA VAL A 33 -4.24 32.23 20.06
C VAL A 33 -4.67 30.84 20.53
N PRO A 34 -4.07 30.26 21.58
CA PRO A 34 -4.47 28.96 22.10
C PRO A 34 -5.77 29.15 22.89
N SER A 35 -6.90 29.18 22.20
CA SER A 35 -8.21 29.04 22.83
C SER A 35 -8.85 27.72 22.39
N PHE A 36 -8.75 26.73 23.28
CA PHE A 36 -9.44 25.45 23.20
C PHE A 36 -10.95 25.67 23.35
N PHE A 37 -11.64 26.13 22.31
CA PHE A 37 -13.10 26.00 22.23
C PHE A 37 -13.44 24.81 21.32
N HIS A 38 -13.24 23.61 21.85
CA HIS A 38 -13.73 22.38 21.24
C HIS A 38 -15.27 22.36 21.32
N GLN A 39 -15.95 22.78 20.25
CA GLN A 39 -17.40 22.66 20.13
C GLN A 39 -17.78 21.29 19.54
N ILE A 40 -18.61 20.53 20.27
CA ILE A 40 -18.92 19.11 20.04
C ILE A 40 -19.64 18.85 18.68
N SER A 41 -20.17 19.88 18.03
CA SER A 41 -20.99 19.81 16.81
C SER A 41 -20.42 20.54 15.58
N ALA A 42 -19.11 20.83 15.57
CA ALA A 42 -18.47 21.45 14.41
C ALA A 42 -18.38 20.45 13.24
N LEU A 43 -18.69 20.90 12.02
CA LEU A 43 -18.39 20.18 10.78
C LEU A 43 -16.86 20.11 10.63
N ARG A 44 -16.23 19.12 11.28
CA ARG A 44 -14.79 18.87 11.09
C ARG A 44 -14.61 18.35 9.66
N PRO A 45 -13.72 18.94 8.85
CA PRO A 45 -12.60 19.85 9.12
C PRO A 45 -12.82 21.35 8.83
N LEU A 46 -14.04 21.82 8.57
CA LEU A 46 -14.34 23.23 8.30
C LEU A 46 -14.37 24.13 9.55
N ASN A 47 -14.43 23.55 10.75
CA ASN A 47 -14.53 24.28 12.03
C ASN A 47 -15.71 25.26 12.13
N ILE A 48 -16.79 25.03 11.37
CA ILE A 48 -18.04 25.79 11.41
C ILE A 48 -19.15 24.86 11.94
N THR A 49 -20.01 25.36 12.83
CA THR A 49 -21.18 24.60 13.29
C THR A 49 -22.34 24.73 12.30
N TYR A 50 -23.24 23.74 12.26
CA TYR A 50 -24.44 23.80 11.42
C TYR A 50 -25.30 25.05 11.72
N ALA A 51 -25.36 25.48 12.98
CA ALA A 51 -26.07 26.69 13.39
C ALA A 51 -25.45 27.97 12.78
N MET A 52 -24.12 28.09 12.79
CA MET A 52 -23.41 29.21 12.15
C MET A 52 -23.62 29.21 10.63
N LEU A 53 -23.50 28.05 9.99
CA LEU A 53 -23.75 27.92 8.56
C LEU A 53 -25.18 28.29 8.21
N LYS A 54 -26.15 27.90 9.05
CA LYS A 54 -27.55 28.25 8.87
C LYS A 54 -27.80 29.75 8.91
N VAL A 55 -27.18 30.48 9.84
CA VAL A 55 -27.31 31.95 9.89
C VAL A 55 -26.82 32.60 8.59
N ILE A 56 -25.71 32.11 8.03
CA ILE A 56 -25.15 32.64 6.78
C ILE A 56 -26.06 32.33 5.59
N VAL A 57 -26.52 31.08 5.50
CA VAL A 57 -27.41 30.61 4.42
C VAL A 57 -28.74 31.38 4.45
N ASP A 58 -29.32 31.56 5.64
CA ASP A 58 -30.59 32.28 5.82
C ASP A 58 -30.42 33.79 5.53
N TYR A 59 -29.29 34.40 5.91
CA TYR A 59 -29.03 35.84 5.68
C TYR A 59 -28.84 36.18 4.20
N PHE A 60 -28.14 35.34 3.45
CA PHE A 60 -27.84 35.56 2.03
C PHE A 60 -28.83 34.85 1.09
N GLU A 61 -29.94 34.32 1.62
CA GLU A 61 -30.96 33.56 0.87
C GLU A 61 -30.35 32.44 0.00
N MET A 62 -29.31 31.78 0.52
CA MET A 62 -28.58 30.76 -0.23
C MET A 62 -29.38 29.46 -0.34
N SER A 63 -29.05 28.69 -1.37
CA SER A 63 -29.66 27.39 -1.59
C SER A 63 -29.33 26.38 -0.49
N HIS A 64 -30.29 25.50 -0.18
CA HIS A 64 -30.11 24.40 0.77
C HIS A 64 -29.00 23.41 0.34
N TYR A 65 -28.57 23.44 -0.93
CA TYR A 65 -27.44 22.64 -1.41
C TYR A 65 -26.10 22.97 -0.72
N VAL A 66 -25.95 24.17 -0.16
CA VAL A 66 -24.77 24.55 0.63
C VAL A 66 -24.55 23.58 1.79
N TYR A 67 -25.62 23.11 2.44
CA TYR A 67 -25.52 22.12 3.51
C TYR A 67 -25.01 20.77 3.01
N ASN A 68 -25.49 20.31 1.85
CA ASN A 68 -25.00 19.06 1.25
C ASN A 68 -23.52 19.15 0.86
N MET A 69 -23.09 20.32 0.37
CA MET A 69 -21.68 20.58 0.09
C MET A 69 -20.85 20.57 1.37
N ALA A 70 -21.31 21.23 2.44
CA ALA A 70 -20.63 21.24 3.73
C ALA A 70 -20.49 19.83 4.33
N ARG A 71 -21.51 18.97 4.19
CA ARG A 71 -21.44 17.56 4.61
C ARG A 71 -20.42 16.74 3.82
N CYS A 72 -20.08 17.13 2.59
CA CYS A 72 -19.00 16.46 1.85
C CYS A 72 -17.61 16.70 2.45
N PHE A 73 -17.48 17.62 3.41
CA PHE A 73 -16.27 17.79 4.21
C PHE A 73 -16.18 16.82 5.39
N GLU A 74 -17.27 16.21 5.82
CA GLU A 74 -17.25 15.15 6.83
C GLU A 74 -16.50 13.94 6.23
N GLY A 75 -15.38 13.56 6.86
CA GLY A 75 -14.45 12.58 6.30
C GLY A 75 -15.11 11.24 5.95
N ARG A 76 -14.86 10.73 4.73
CA ARG A 76 -15.24 9.37 4.33
C ARG A 76 -14.08 8.42 4.63
N SER A 77 -14.35 7.27 5.24
CA SER A 77 -13.33 6.35 5.75
C SER A 77 -12.59 5.54 4.67
N GLU A 78 -13.10 5.51 3.42
CA GLU A 78 -12.54 4.72 2.32
C GLU A 78 -11.89 5.59 1.24
N SER A 79 -10.81 5.10 0.63
CA SER A 79 -10.07 5.77 -0.46
C SER A 79 -10.91 6.09 -1.69
N ILE A 80 -11.90 5.24 -2.01
CA ILE A 80 -12.87 5.48 -3.10
C ILE A 80 -13.89 6.54 -2.69
N GLY A 81 -14.39 6.47 -1.45
CA GLY A 81 -15.27 7.49 -0.88
C GLY A 81 -14.60 8.87 -0.86
N ALA A 82 -13.30 8.91 -0.54
CA ALA A 82 -12.47 10.10 -0.55
C ALA A 82 -12.28 10.71 -1.95
N ALA A 83 -12.65 10.02 -3.02
CA ALA A 83 -12.53 10.50 -4.40
C ALA A 83 -13.83 11.11 -4.95
N TYR A 84 -14.98 10.85 -4.31
CA TYR A 84 -16.29 11.40 -4.68
C TYR A 84 -16.32 12.93 -4.66
N CYS A 85 -16.85 13.51 -5.72
CA CYS A 85 -17.25 14.91 -5.80
C CYS A 85 -18.73 14.98 -6.23
N PRO A 86 -19.59 15.75 -5.54
CA PRO A 86 -20.97 15.96 -5.98
C PRO A 86 -20.99 16.64 -7.36
N PRO A 87 -21.94 16.29 -8.25
CA PRO A 87 -22.06 16.93 -9.55
C PRO A 87 -22.47 18.40 -9.41
N LEU A 88 -22.07 19.21 -10.40
CA LEU A 88 -22.49 20.61 -10.50
C LEU A 88 -24.03 20.69 -10.54
N ARG A 89 -24.60 21.56 -9.71
CA ARG A 89 -26.00 21.96 -9.83
C ARG A 89 -26.07 23.29 -10.57
N VAL A 90 -27.01 23.39 -11.50
CA VAL A 90 -27.09 24.46 -12.51
C VAL A 90 -27.98 25.62 -12.05
N GLN A 91 -28.97 25.35 -11.18
CA GLN A 91 -29.87 26.40 -10.64
C GLN A 91 -29.11 27.39 -9.75
N ASP A 92 -28.27 26.86 -8.87
CA ASP A 92 -27.29 27.60 -8.09
C ASP A 92 -25.94 26.93 -8.33
N LEU A 93 -24.96 27.69 -8.80
CA LEU A 93 -23.67 27.18 -9.26
C LEU A 93 -22.90 26.67 -8.03
N CYS A 94 -23.12 25.40 -7.72
CA CYS A 94 -22.76 24.78 -6.46
C CYS A 94 -21.99 23.50 -6.77
N TYR A 95 -20.69 23.51 -6.47
CA TYR A 95 -19.82 22.38 -6.74
C TYR A 95 -18.72 22.23 -5.70
N LEU A 96 -18.19 21.01 -5.59
CA LEU A 96 -17.00 20.71 -4.82
C LEU A 96 -16.00 20.02 -5.72
N TYR A 97 -14.75 20.46 -5.63
CA TYR A 97 -13.66 19.91 -6.42
C TYR A 97 -12.43 19.67 -5.55
N LYS A 98 -11.57 18.76 -6.01
CA LYS A 98 -10.34 18.38 -5.30
C LYS A 98 -9.12 18.95 -5.98
N TYR A 99 -8.12 19.29 -5.17
CA TYR A 99 -6.87 19.85 -5.65
C TYR A 99 -5.70 19.27 -4.87
N ALA A 100 -4.53 19.25 -5.51
CA ALA A 100 -3.30 18.88 -4.84
C ALA A 100 -2.75 20.06 -4.04
N ALA A 101 -2.30 19.80 -2.80
CA ALA A 101 -1.63 20.78 -1.96
C ALA A 101 -0.33 20.19 -1.42
N ASN A 102 0.74 20.99 -1.42
CA ASN A 102 2.00 20.61 -0.81
C ASN A 102 2.00 21.05 0.66
N LYS A 103 2.31 20.12 1.57
CA LYS A 103 2.56 20.39 2.98
C LYS A 103 4.01 20.80 3.15
N HIS A 104 4.24 22.08 3.45
CA HIS A 104 5.57 22.56 3.85
C HIS A 104 6.03 21.84 5.12
N GLY A 105 7.18 21.18 5.08
CA GLY A 105 7.77 20.45 6.20
C GLY A 105 8.43 19.11 5.81
N LYS A 106 9.08 18.46 6.78
CA LYS A 106 9.68 17.12 6.61
C LYS A 106 8.61 16.02 6.74
N TYR A 107 7.75 15.90 5.74
CA TYR A 107 6.77 14.80 5.65
C TYR A 107 7.24 13.76 4.64
N ALA A 108 7.07 12.47 4.97
CA ALA A 108 7.36 11.36 4.03
C ALA A 108 6.52 11.44 2.74
N TYR A 109 5.33 12.04 2.83
CA TYR A 109 4.45 12.32 1.70
C TYR A 109 4.01 13.79 1.76
N PRO A 110 4.72 14.71 1.09
CA PRO A 110 4.46 16.13 1.18
C PRO A 110 3.17 16.53 0.45
N TRP A 111 2.80 15.82 -0.61
CA TRP A 111 1.61 16.10 -1.39
C TRP A 111 0.36 15.44 -0.80
N VAL A 112 -0.71 16.21 -0.67
CA VAL A 112 -2.01 15.73 -0.19
C VAL A 112 -3.15 16.24 -1.06
N ILE A 113 -4.18 15.42 -1.18
CA ILE A 113 -5.41 15.80 -1.86
C ILE A 113 -6.29 16.55 -0.86
N ARG A 114 -6.67 17.78 -1.24
CA ARG A 114 -7.58 18.65 -0.50
C ARG A 114 -8.83 18.89 -1.32
N GLN A 115 -9.80 19.58 -0.74
CA GLN A 115 -11.03 19.93 -1.43
C GLN A 115 -11.50 21.34 -1.09
N THR A 116 -12.13 21.97 -2.08
CA THR A 116 -12.74 23.29 -1.96
C THR A 116 -14.17 23.19 -2.45
N GLY A 117 -15.08 23.78 -1.68
CA GLY A 117 -16.48 23.94 -2.03
C GLY A 117 -16.70 25.36 -2.54
N VAL A 118 -17.38 25.50 -3.67
CA VAL A 118 -17.70 26.80 -4.25
C VAL A 118 -19.19 26.84 -4.53
N TYR A 119 -19.83 27.86 -3.98
CA TYR A 119 -21.20 28.22 -4.25
C TYR A 119 -21.22 29.63 -4.85
N GLN A 120 -21.93 29.78 -5.96
CA GLN A 120 -22.28 31.06 -6.54
C GLN A 120 -23.78 31.08 -6.84
N SER A 121 -24.45 32.12 -6.35
CA SER A 121 -25.76 32.53 -6.85
C SER A 121 -25.59 33.78 -7.70
N TYR A 122 -26.16 33.81 -8.88
CA TYR A 122 -26.09 34.95 -9.80
C TYR A 122 -27.50 35.34 -10.25
N ASP A 123 -27.91 36.55 -9.92
CA ASP A 123 -29.17 37.11 -10.38
C ASP A 123 -28.94 37.90 -11.68
N LYS A 124 -29.44 37.35 -12.79
CA LYS A 124 -29.34 37.94 -14.13
C LYS A 124 -29.98 39.34 -14.23
N ARG A 125 -31.02 39.62 -13.44
CA ARG A 125 -31.76 40.89 -13.49
C ARG A 125 -31.00 41.99 -12.77
N THR A 126 -30.48 41.70 -11.58
CA THR A 126 -29.74 42.68 -10.77
C THR A 126 -28.25 42.71 -11.06
N LYS A 127 -27.74 41.74 -11.83
CA LYS A 127 -26.30 41.49 -12.08
C LYS A 127 -25.49 41.33 -10.79
N ARG A 128 -26.12 40.92 -9.69
CA ARG A 128 -25.46 40.67 -8.41
C ARG A 128 -25.08 39.20 -8.30
N SER A 129 -23.87 38.94 -7.80
CA SER A 129 -23.39 37.60 -7.53
C SER A 129 -23.04 37.44 -6.04
N VAL A 130 -23.60 36.42 -5.39
CA VAL A 130 -23.23 36.02 -4.04
C VAL A 130 -22.31 34.82 -4.13
N TRP A 131 -21.17 34.88 -3.44
CA TRP A 131 -20.15 33.84 -3.44
C TRP A 131 -19.90 33.29 -2.05
N LEU A 132 -19.78 31.97 -1.96
CA LEU A 132 -19.33 31.28 -0.77
C LEU A 132 -18.26 30.26 -1.17
N VAL A 133 -17.06 30.43 -0.63
CA VAL A 133 -15.94 29.51 -0.81
C VAL A 133 -15.64 28.84 0.53
N MET A 134 -15.79 27.51 0.57
CA MET A 134 -15.52 26.70 1.75
C MET A 134 -14.19 25.98 1.59
N ASN A 135 -13.28 26.20 2.55
CA ASN A 135 -12.01 25.48 2.62
C ASN A 135 -11.72 25.06 4.06
N SER A 136 -11.05 23.91 4.21
CA SER A 136 -10.60 23.35 5.49
C SER A 136 -9.17 23.73 5.86
N ASN A 137 -8.41 24.38 4.97
CA ASN A 137 -7.02 24.75 5.20
C ASN A 137 -6.85 26.24 5.49
N SER A 138 -5.94 26.58 6.40
CA SER A 138 -5.55 27.94 6.73
C SER A 138 -4.65 28.59 5.67
N ASP A 139 -3.68 27.83 5.15
CA ASP A 139 -2.81 28.26 4.04
C ASP A 139 -3.50 28.07 2.68
N PHE A 140 -4.62 28.75 2.49
CA PHE A 140 -5.29 28.76 1.19
C PHE A 140 -4.63 29.79 0.28
N SER A 141 -3.60 29.40 -0.48
CA SER A 141 -2.90 30.33 -1.41
C SER A 141 -3.83 31.00 -2.43
N ALA A 142 -4.91 30.33 -2.83
CA ALA A 142 -5.92 30.93 -3.70
C ALA A 142 -6.76 32.00 -2.98
N LYS A 143 -6.85 32.02 -1.64
CA LYS A 143 -7.48 33.11 -0.87
C LYS A 143 -6.79 34.43 -1.16
N SER A 144 -5.46 34.45 -1.00
CA SER A 144 -4.65 35.67 -1.16
C SER A 144 -4.73 36.17 -2.59
N GLN A 145 -4.70 35.27 -3.58
CA GLN A 145 -4.85 35.63 -4.99
C GLN A 145 -6.24 36.19 -5.30
N ILE A 146 -7.31 35.57 -4.79
CA ILE A 146 -8.67 36.09 -4.95
C ILE A 146 -8.78 37.48 -4.30
N LEU A 147 -8.29 37.62 -3.07
CA LEU A 147 -8.32 38.89 -2.35
C LEU A 147 -7.55 39.97 -3.13
N GLU A 148 -6.36 39.64 -3.65
CA GLU A 148 -5.56 40.54 -4.47
C GLU A 148 -6.29 40.96 -5.75
N CYS A 149 -6.89 40.00 -6.48
CA CYS A 149 -7.70 40.30 -7.66
C CYS A 149 -8.91 41.19 -7.33
N LEU A 150 -9.56 40.96 -6.19
CA LEU A 150 -10.71 41.76 -5.74
C LEU A 150 -10.32 43.15 -5.23
N LEU A 151 -9.10 43.32 -4.71
CA LEU A 151 -8.56 44.62 -4.30
C LEU A 151 -8.19 45.48 -5.52
N GLN A 152 -7.81 44.87 -6.64
CA GLN A 152 -7.47 45.58 -7.87
C GLN A 152 -8.71 46.06 -8.65
N SER A 153 -8.67 47.29 -9.18
CA SER A 153 -9.76 47.86 -9.99
C SER A 153 -10.06 47.02 -11.24
N HIS A 154 -9.03 46.46 -11.87
CA HIS A 154 -9.17 45.59 -13.03
C HIS A 154 -9.89 44.27 -12.71
N GLY A 155 -9.61 43.65 -11.55
CA GLY A 155 -10.29 42.41 -11.18
C GLY A 155 -11.77 42.63 -10.87
N ARG A 156 -12.12 43.79 -10.27
CA ARG A 156 -13.53 44.17 -10.06
C ARG A 156 -14.29 44.38 -11.37
N THR A 157 -13.67 45.01 -12.37
CA THR A 157 -14.32 45.20 -13.68
C THR A 157 -14.48 43.87 -14.42
N GLN A 158 -13.48 42.98 -14.36
CA GLN A 158 -13.57 41.64 -14.95
C GLN A 158 -14.68 40.80 -14.31
N MET A 159 -14.78 40.80 -12.98
CA MET A 159 -15.84 40.10 -12.26
C MET A 159 -17.23 40.68 -12.55
N ALA A 160 -17.34 42.00 -12.68
CA ALA A 160 -18.59 42.67 -13.04
C ALA A 160 -19.02 42.37 -14.49
N ASN A 161 -18.05 42.21 -15.40
CA ASN A 161 -18.32 41.86 -16.80
C ASN A 161 -18.72 40.40 -16.93
N HIS A 162 -17.97 39.48 -16.31
CA HIS A 162 -18.18 38.05 -16.46
C HIS A 162 -18.24 37.34 -15.08
N PRO A 163 -19.42 36.93 -14.58
CA PRO A 163 -19.57 36.32 -13.27
C PRO A 163 -18.88 34.97 -13.15
N LEU A 164 -18.60 34.25 -14.25
CA LEU A 164 -17.80 33.01 -14.18
C LEU A 164 -16.27 33.22 -14.14
N TRP A 165 -15.78 34.46 -14.30
CA TRP A 165 -14.33 34.73 -14.34
C TRP A 165 -13.60 34.28 -13.07
N LEU A 166 -14.20 34.47 -11.90
CA LEU A 166 -13.57 34.04 -10.65
C LEU A 166 -13.42 32.51 -10.54
N HIS A 167 -14.29 31.73 -11.21
CA HIS A 167 -14.10 30.28 -11.33
C HIS A 167 -12.86 29.94 -12.16
N THR A 168 -12.55 30.69 -13.22
CA THR A 168 -11.36 30.42 -14.03
C THR A 168 -10.08 30.59 -13.20
N ILE A 169 -10.00 31.63 -12.38
CA ILE A 169 -8.86 31.85 -11.47
C ILE A 169 -8.70 30.69 -10.49
N LEU A 170 -9.78 30.32 -9.80
CA LEU A 170 -9.79 29.24 -8.82
C LEU A 170 -9.36 27.90 -9.42
N LEU A 171 -9.88 27.57 -10.60
CA LEU A 171 -9.63 26.30 -11.27
C LEU A 171 -8.23 26.26 -11.88
N THR A 172 -7.79 27.33 -12.56
CA THR A 172 -6.44 27.45 -13.14
C THR A 172 -5.35 27.40 -12.07
N ARG A 173 -5.58 28.00 -10.89
CA ARG A 173 -4.59 27.90 -9.81
C ARG A 173 -4.44 26.47 -9.28
N HIS A 174 -5.55 25.74 -9.17
CA HIS A 174 -5.57 24.40 -8.61
C HIS A 174 -5.26 23.30 -9.63
N ILE A 175 -5.36 23.56 -10.93
CA ILE A 175 -4.90 22.60 -11.94
C ILE A 175 -3.38 22.50 -11.95
N LEU A 176 -2.69 23.66 -11.87
CA LEU A 176 -1.23 23.73 -11.86
C LEU A 176 -0.60 22.91 -10.72
N SER A 177 -1.28 22.78 -9.58
CA SER A 177 -0.75 22.01 -8.45
C SER A 177 -0.76 20.49 -8.68
N TRP A 178 -1.56 19.99 -9.62
CA TRP A 178 -1.55 18.57 -9.98
C TRP A 178 -0.26 18.15 -10.68
N SER A 179 0.38 19.05 -11.44
CA SER A 179 1.68 18.77 -12.04
C SER A 179 2.73 18.41 -10.98
N GLY A 180 2.81 19.19 -9.89
CA GLY A 180 3.73 18.92 -8.78
C GLY A 180 3.42 17.63 -8.03
N TYR A 181 2.14 17.30 -7.84
CA TYR A 181 1.71 16.03 -7.26
C TYR A 181 2.15 14.85 -8.13
N CYS A 182 1.81 14.88 -9.42
CA CYS A 182 2.10 13.79 -10.35
C CYS A 182 3.60 13.57 -10.48
N ASN A 183 4.38 14.63 -10.75
CA ASN A 183 5.84 14.52 -10.92
C ASN A 183 6.53 13.93 -9.70
N TYR A 184 6.13 14.32 -8.49
CA TYR A 184 6.75 13.80 -7.26
C TYR A 184 6.52 12.29 -7.09
N TYR A 185 5.29 11.83 -7.28
CA TYR A 185 4.96 10.42 -7.12
C TYR A 185 5.41 9.56 -8.30
N GLU A 186 5.50 10.15 -9.50
CA GLU A 186 6.12 9.56 -10.68
C GLU A 186 7.60 9.28 -10.44
N SER A 187 8.39 10.27 -10.02
CA SER A 187 9.81 10.05 -9.67
C SER A 187 9.99 9.03 -8.54
N SER A 188 9.07 9.01 -7.57
CA SER A 188 9.08 8.00 -6.49
C SER A 188 8.79 6.58 -7.00
N LEU A 189 7.97 6.45 -8.04
CA LEU A 189 7.66 5.17 -8.67
C LEU A 189 8.80 4.70 -9.57
N GLU A 190 9.41 5.63 -10.33
CA GLU A 190 10.58 5.37 -11.17
C GLU A 190 11.78 4.88 -10.35
N GLU A 191 12.02 5.47 -9.16
CA GLU A 191 13.05 5.01 -8.23
C GLU A 191 12.86 3.51 -7.91
N ILE A 192 11.64 3.13 -7.53
CA ILE A 192 11.32 1.73 -7.21
C ILE A 192 11.41 0.84 -8.46
N TYR A 193 10.95 1.31 -9.61
CA TYR A 193 11.05 0.57 -10.86
C TYR A 193 12.51 0.27 -11.22
N ASN A 194 13.39 1.28 -11.14
CA ASN A 194 14.82 1.13 -11.43
C ASN A 194 15.50 0.19 -10.42
N ASP A 195 15.15 0.30 -9.13
CA ASP A 195 15.62 -0.64 -8.11
C ASP A 195 15.24 -2.09 -8.47
N VAL A 196 13.99 -2.33 -8.87
CA VAL A 196 13.52 -3.67 -9.26
C VAL A 196 14.19 -4.16 -10.54
N ALA A 197 14.33 -3.29 -11.56
CA ALA A 197 14.87 -3.64 -12.86
C ALA A 197 16.37 -3.96 -12.83
N THR A 198 17.13 -3.34 -11.93
CA THR A 198 18.57 -3.55 -11.79
C THR A 198 18.94 -4.69 -10.85
N THR A 199 17.97 -5.30 -10.17
CA THR A 199 18.24 -6.33 -9.17
C THR A 199 18.49 -7.70 -9.82
N GLU A 200 19.71 -8.22 -9.64
CA GLU A 200 20.04 -9.62 -9.92
C GLU A 200 19.42 -10.56 -8.87
N LEU A 201 18.89 -11.70 -9.32
CA LEU A 201 18.16 -12.70 -8.51
C LEU A 201 18.95 -13.20 -7.28
N ASP A 202 20.28 -13.24 -7.38
CA ASP A 202 21.17 -13.78 -6.35
C ASP A 202 21.48 -12.79 -5.20
N SER A 203 20.99 -11.56 -5.29
CA SER A 203 21.26 -10.54 -4.28
C SER A 203 20.55 -10.87 -2.94
N PRO A 204 21.30 -10.97 -1.82
CA PRO A 204 20.78 -11.53 -0.57
C PRO A 204 19.77 -10.63 0.16
N GLN A 205 19.61 -9.35 -0.16
CA GLN A 205 19.01 -8.40 0.79
C GLN A 205 17.86 -7.45 0.36
N PHE A 206 17.44 -7.31 -0.89
CA PHE A 206 16.64 -6.10 -1.23
C PHE A 206 15.18 -6.23 -1.68
N LEU A 207 14.70 -7.38 -2.19
CA LEU A 207 13.26 -7.58 -2.47
C LEU A 207 12.53 -8.01 -1.19
N ASP A 208 12.37 -7.05 -0.27
CA ASP A 208 11.67 -7.21 0.99
C ASP A 208 10.18 -6.79 0.89
N HIS A 209 9.37 -7.26 1.85
CA HIS A 209 7.99 -6.83 2.05
C HIS A 209 7.87 -5.29 2.10
N GLY A 210 8.90 -4.57 2.55
CA GLY A 210 8.98 -3.11 2.51
C GLY A 210 8.79 -2.50 1.11
N MET A 211 9.35 -3.07 0.04
CA MET A 211 9.16 -2.57 -1.33
C MET A 211 7.73 -2.79 -1.82
N THR A 212 7.12 -3.94 -1.47
CA THR A 212 5.70 -4.20 -1.74
C THR A 212 4.79 -3.20 -1.00
N LEU A 213 5.13 -2.85 0.25
CA LEU A 213 4.39 -1.84 1.02
C LEU A 213 4.54 -0.44 0.42
N ARG A 214 5.75 -0.05 -0.03
CA ARG A 214 6.01 1.24 -0.71
C ARG A 214 5.23 1.34 -2.02
N THR A 215 5.26 0.31 -2.87
CA THR A 215 4.49 0.28 -4.13
C THR A 215 2.98 0.29 -3.88
N SER A 216 2.49 -0.47 -2.90
CA SER A 216 1.07 -0.42 -2.50
C SER A 216 0.67 0.95 -1.96
N ALA A 217 1.55 1.62 -1.22
CA ALA A 217 1.31 2.98 -0.74
C ALA A 217 1.22 3.98 -1.91
N LEU A 218 2.07 3.88 -2.93
CA LEU A 218 1.99 4.69 -4.15
C LEU A 218 0.75 4.37 -4.98
N GLU A 219 0.41 3.09 -5.17
CA GLU A 219 -0.80 2.67 -5.87
C GLU A 219 -2.05 3.32 -5.26
N LYS A 220 -2.15 3.33 -3.92
CA LYS A 220 -3.24 4.00 -3.18
C LYS A 220 -3.32 5.51 -3.44
N ARG A 221 -2.22 6.17 -3.84
CA ARG A 221 -2.18 7.61 -4.17
C ARG A 221 -2.64 7.90 -5.59
N PHE A 222 -2.47 6.96 -6.52
CA PHE A 222 -2.96 7.08 -7.89
C PHE A 222 -4.41 6.64 -8.03
N LEU A 223 -4.86 5.68 -7.20
CA LEU A 223 -6.23 5.12 -7.22
C LEU A 223 -7.37 6.16 -7.28
N PRO A 224 -7.38 7.27 -6.50
CA PRO A 224 -8.48 8.24 -6.55
C PRO A 224 -8.42 9.17 -7.79
N LEU A 225 -7.27 9.30 -8.45
CA LEU A 225 -7.05 10.32 -9.49
C LEU A 225 -7.98 10.20 -10.70
N PRO A 226 -8.24 9.01 -11.29
CA PRO A 226 -9.14 8.89 -12.43
C PRO A 226 -10.54 9.45 -12.13
N SER A 227 -11.08 9.15 -10.94
CA SER A 227 -12.39 9.64 -10.53
C SER A 227 -12.41 11.13 -10.21
N ILE A 228 -11.32 11.67 -9.65
CA ILE A 228 -11.15 13.11 -9.41
C ILE A 228 -11.12 13.85 -10.75
N PHE A 229 -10.27 13.43 -11.69
CA PHE A 229 -10.15 14.07 -13.00
C PHE A 229 -11.42 13.93 -13.83
N GLN A 230 -12.12 12.80 -13.73
CA GLN A 230 -13.44 12.67 -14.35
C GLN A 230 -14.46 13.65 -13.76
N SER A 231 -14.43 13.88 -12.45
CA SER A 231 -15.30 14.86 -11.79
C SER A 231 -14.98 16.28 -12.23
N TRP A 232 -13.70 16.60 -12.41
CA TRP A 232 -13.25 17.87 -12.99
C TRP A 232 -13.71 18.08 -14.43
N LYS A 233 -13.60 17.06 -15.30
CA LYS A 233 -14.11 17.14 -16.68
C LYS A 233 -15.60 17.45 -16.70
N ARG A 234 -16.40 16.75 -15.88
CA ARG A 234 -17.84 17.00 -15.74
C ARG A 234 -18.15 18.41 -15.21
N LEU A 235 -17.35 18.91 -14.26
CA LEU A 235 -17.49 20.28 -13.74
C LEU A 235 -17.24 21.30 -14.85
N LEU A 236 -16.15 21.16 -15.62
CA LEU A 236 -15.81 22.08 -16.71
C LEU A 236 -16.84 22.03 -17.85
N ASP A 237 -17.34 20.84 -18.19
CA ASP A 237 -18.42 20.68 -19.16
C ASP A 237 -19.70 21.39 -18.67
N GLY A 238 -20.01 21.26 -17.37
CA GLY A 238 -21.12 21.96 -16.73
C GLY A 238 -20.96 23.49 -16.73
N LEU A 239 -19.79 24.00 -16.36
CA LEU A 239 -19.49 25.44 -16.38
C LEU A 239 -19.54 26.01 -17.80
N ARG A 240 -19.04 25.28 -18.79
CA ARG A 240 -19.15 25.65 -20.20
C ARG A 240 -20.59 25.70 -20.67
N SER A 241 -21.41 24.70 -20.30
CA SER A 241 -22.84 24.71 -20.65
C SER A 241 -23.58 25.90 -20.03
N MET A 242 -23.20 26.33 -18.82
CA MET A 242 -23.75 27.52 -18.19
C MET A 242 -23.26 28.81 -18.83
N GLN A 243 -21.99 28.88 -19.21
CA GLN A 243 -21.45 30.00 -19.95
C GLN A 243 -22.27 30.25 -21.22
N CYS A 244 -22.46 29.23 -22.06
CA CYS A 244 -23.27 29.33 -23.28
C CYS A 244 -24.75 29.67 -23.00
N SER A 245 -25.27 29.39 -21.81
CA SER A 245 -26.65 29.72 -21.42
C SER A 245 -26.80 31.14 -20.86
N TRP A 246 -25.74 31.70 -20.27
CA TRP A 246 -25.78 32.99 -19.58
C TRP A 246 -25.18 34.12 -20.42
N PHE A 247 -24.28 33.80 -21.35
CA PHE A 247 -23.53 34.75 -22.17
C PHE A 247 -23.55 34.31 -23.64
N ASP A 248 -23.56 35.27 -24.55
CA ASP A 248 -23.33 35.03 -25.98
C ASP A 248 -21.87 34.61 -26.22
N ASP A 249 -21.62 33.81 -27.26
CA ASP A 249 -20.30 33.24 -27.63
C ASP A 249 -19.18 34.29 -27.91
N GLN A 250 -19.46 35.58 -27.80
CA GLN A 250 -18.52 36.69 -28.01
C GLN A 250 -17.49 36.81 -26.86
N GLU A 251 -17.76 36.29 -25.66
CA GLU A 251 -16.82 36.32 -24.53
C GLU A 251 -15.86 35.11 -24.55
N GLU A 252 -14.98 35.11 -25.56
CA GLU A 252 -14.07 34.00 -25.88
C GLU A 252 -13.05 33.69 -24.75
N GLN A 253 -12.65 34.67 -23.94
CA GLN A 253 -11.58 34.50 -22.94
C GLN A 253 -11.92 33.46 -21.85
N VAL A 254 -13.15 33.48 -21.32
CA VAL A 254 -13.55 32.52 -20.27
C VAL A 254 -13.77 31.13 -20.87
N ALA A 255 -14.35 31.07 -22.08
CA ALA A 255 -14.60 29.80 -22.78
C ALA A 255 -13.29 29.09 -23.13
N THR A 256 -12.32 29.85 -23.67
CA THR A 256 -10.98 29.35 -23.99
C THR A 256 -10.26 28.89 -22.74
N THR A 257 -10.36 29.61 -21.62
CA THR A 257 -9.74 29.19 -20.36
C THR A 257 -10.32 27.86 -19.86
N PHE A 258 -11.64 27.68 -19.84
CA PHE A 258 -12.24 26.40 -19.46
C PHE A 258 -11.84 25.25 -20.40
N ARG A 259 -11.74 25.52 -21.71
CA ARG A 259 -11.23 24.54 -22.68
C ARG A 259 -9.78 24.15 -22.38
N ASN A 260 -8.90 25.11 -22.15
CA ASN A 260 -7.49 24.85 -21.87
C ASN A 260 -7.32 24.01 -20.59
N VAL A 261 -8.02 24.37 -19.51
CA VAL A 261 -8.00 23.61 -18.26
C VAL A 261 -8.55 22.18 -18.46
N ARG A 262 -9.54 21.99 -19.33
CA ARG A 262 -10.09 20.67 -19.65
C ARG A 262 -9.10 19.78 -20.41
N GLU A 263 -8.35 20.36 -21.35
CA GLU A 263 -7.29 19.64 -22.06
C GLU A 263 -6.15 19.26 -21.10
N GLU A 264 -5.74 20.17 -20.22
CA GLU A 264 -4.73 19.89 -19.19
C GLU A 264 -5.17 18.76 -18.24
N ILE A 265 -6.42 18.75 -17.80
CA ILE A 265 -7.00 17.67 -16.99
C ILE A 265 -7.07 16.36 -17.78
N SER A 266 -7.28 16.42 -19.08
CA SER A 266 -7.30 15.23 -19.93
C SER A 266 -5.91 14.61 -20.05
N ALA A 267 -4.86 15.44 -20.18
CA ALA A 267 -3.47 15.00 -20.14
C ALA A 267 -3.11 14.39 -18.76
N HIS A 268 -3.46 15.06 -17.66
CA HIS A 268 -3.23 14.50 -16.31
C HIS A 268 -4.01 13.21 -16.07
N SER A 269 -5.23 13.09 -16.59
CA SER A 269 -6.03 11.88 -16.51
C SER A 269 -5.37 10.71 -17.22
N GLN A 270 -4.81 10.93 -18.41
CA GLN A 270 -4.06 9.90 -19.14
C GLN A 270 -2.78 9.51 -18.40
N ASN A 271 -2.00 10.48 -17.94
CA ASN A 271 -0.77 10.21 -17.20
C ASN A 271 -1.06 9.41 -15.92
N SER A 272 -2.08 9.81 -15.14
CA SER A 272 -2.44 9.09 -13.91
C SER A 272 -2.92 7.66 -14.14
N ALA A 273 -3.58 7.38 -15.27
CA ALA A 273 -3.99 6.04 -15.64
C ALA A 273 -2.77 5.17 -15.97
N TYR A 274 -1.85 5.69 -16.78
CA TYR A 274 -0.59 5.03 -17.07
C TYR A 274 0.22 4.74 -15.79
N MET A 275 0.36 5.72 -14.89
CA MET A 275 1.09 5.54 -13.63
C MET A 275 0.46 4.50 -12.70
N LEU A 276 -0.88 4.42 -12.67
CA LEU A 276 -1.59 3.40 -11.92
C LEU A 276 -1.31 1.99 -12.48
N ASP A 277 -1.32 1.84 -13.81
CA ASP A 277 -1.04 0.59 -14.47
C ASP A 277 0.44 0.19 -14.33
N LEU A 278 1.36 1.15 -14.42
CA LEU A 278 2.78 0.94 -14.13
C LEU A 278 2.99 0.49 -12.68
N ALA A 279 2.38 1.16 -11.70
CA ALA A 279 2.49 0.78 -10.29
C ALA A 279 1.97 -0.65 -10.03
N ARG A 280 0.88 -1.05 -10.69
CA ARG A 280 0.35 -2.42 -10.63
C ARG A 280 1.28 -3.42 -11.26
N SER A 281 1.85 -3.09 -12.42
CA SER A 281 2.83 -3.93 -13.13
C SER A 281 4.07 -4.16 -12.26
N VAL A 282 4.64 -3.10 -11.68
CA VAL A 282 5.79 -3.20 -10.77
C VAL A 282 5.47 -4.05 -9.54
N ARG A 283 4.29 -3.84 -8.93
CA ARG A 283 3.85 -4.66 -7.80
C ARG A 283 3.73 -6.13 -8.18
N GLN A 284 3.24 -6.44 -9.39
CA GLN A 284 3.13 -7.81 -9.89
C GLN A 284 4.52 -8.43 -10.09
N GLN A 285 5.44 -7.72 -10.76
CA GLN A 285 6.82 -8.17 -10.94
C GLN A 285 7.53 -8.45 -9.61
N ILE A 286 7.37 -7.56 -8.61
CA ILE A 286 7.92 -7.78 -7.26
C ILE A 286 7.36 -9.06 -6.65
N SER A 287 6.04 -9.28 -6.77
CA SER A 287 5.38 -10.49 -6.26
C SER A 287 5.89 -11.75 -6.93
N ASP A 288 6.04 -11.73 -8.26
CA ASP A 288 6.51 -12.85 -9.06
C ASP A 288 7.96 -13.19 -8.70
N THR A 289 8.85 -12.20 -8.67
CA THR A 289 10.25 -12.38 -8.23
C THR A 289 10.35 -12.90 -6.80
N LEU A 290 9.52 -12.40 -5.88
CA LEU A 290 9.50 -12.89 -4.49
C LEU A 290 9.06 -14.36 -4.41
N SER A 291 8.08 -14.75 -5.22
CA SER A 291 7.63 -16.14 -5.29
C SER A 291 8.69 -17.08 -5.88
N LEU A 292 9.39 -16.64 -6.94
CA LEU A 292 10.52 -17.35 -7.54
C LEU A 292 11.67 -17.52 -6.54
N LYS A 293 12.01 -16.46 -5.79
CA LYS A 293 13.04 -16.53 -4.75
C LYS A 293 12.65 -17.50 -3.63
N LYS A 294 11.40 -17.50 -3.19
CA LYS A 294 10.88 -18.48 -2.21
C LYS A 294 10.96 -19.92 -2.75
N GLN A 295 10.64 -20.12 -4.03
CA GLN A 295 10.78 -21.42 -4.68
C GLN A 295 12.25 -21.87 -4.74
N HIS A 296 13.17 -20.98 -5.10
CA HIS A 296 14.60 -21.28 -5.15
C HIS A 296 15.15 -21.68 -3.78
N VAL A 297 14.86 -20.89 -2.74
CA VAL A 297 15.26 -21.21 -1.35
C VAL A 297 14.64 -22.53 -0.89
N SER A 298 13.37 -22.80 -1.24
CA SER A 298 12.74 -24.08 -0.93
C SER A 298 13.39 -25.26 -1.68
N GLN A 299 13.91 -25.04 -2.88
CA GLN A 299 14.61 -26.06 -3.66
C GLN A 299 16.01 -26.33 -3.11
N GLU A 300 16.76 -25.29 -2.74
CA GLU A 300 18.06 -25.43 -2.09
C GLU A 300 17.96 -26.15 -0.74
N THR A 301 16.98 -25.78 0.08
CA THR A 301 16.71 -26.47 1.36
C THR A 301 16.31 -27.92 1.14
N SER A 302 15.47 -28.22 0.14
CA SER A 302 15.11 -29.60 -0.23
C SER A 302 16.33 -30.41 -0.69
N ASN A 303 17.19 -29.82 -1.53
CA ASN A 303 18.44 -30.46 -1.97
C ASN A 303 19.39 -30.70 -0.80
N GLY A 304 19.52 -29.74 0.13
CA GLY A 304 20.32 -29.88 1.35
C GLY A 304 19.81 -30.99 2.26
N VAL A 305 18.49 -31.14 2.40
CA VAL A 305 17.88 -32.28 3.12
C VAL A 305 18.14 -33.59 2.38
N ALA A 306 18.06 -33.60 1.04
CA ALA A 306 18.33 -34.78 0.24
C ALA A 306 19.79 -35.25 0.37
N THR A 307 20.76 -34.32 0.34
CA THR A 307 22.18 -34.64 0.54
C THR A 307 22.44 -35.11 1.96
N LEU A 308 21.89 -34.42 2.98
CA LEU A 308 22.01 -34.84 4.37
C LEU A 308 21.41 -36.24 4.60
N THR A 309 20.26 -36.54 3.99
CA THR A 309 19.64 -37.86 4.04
C THR A 309 20.54 -38.92 3.38
N LYS A 310 21.19 -38.58 2.27
CA LYS A 310 22.17 -39.45 1.60
C LYS A 310 23.39 -39.72 2.48
N HIS A 311 23.94 -38.71 3.13
CA HIS A 311 25.06 -38.87 4.09
C HIS A 311 24.64 -39.71 5.30
N THR A 312 23.46 -39.45 5.86
CA THR A 312 22.89 -40.26 6.96
C THR A 312 22.69 -41.72 6.55
N ALA A 313 22.27 -41.96 5.30
CA ALA A 313 22.11 -43.30 4.76
C ALA A 313 23.47 -44.01 4.57
N SER A 314 24.53 -43.31 4.16
CA SER A 314 25.88 -43.90 4.11
C SER A 314 26.44 -44.19 5.50
N ASP A 315 26.23 -43.29 6.47
CA ASP A 315 26.68 -43.48 7.85
C ASP A 315 25.97 -44.69 8.48
N SER A 316 24.68 -44.85 8.19
CA SER A 316 23.91 -46.04 8.58
C SER A 316 24.51 -47.33 8.02
N ARG A 317 25.10 -47.33 6.81
CA ARG A 317 25.81 -48.49 6.25
C ARG A 317 27.12 -48.76 6.98
N ALA A 318 27.89 -47.73 7.31
CA ALA A 318 29.13 -47.89 8.07
C ALA A 318 28.87 -48.47 9.47
N VAL A 319 27.87 -47.94 10.20
CA VAL A 319 27.45 -48.45 11.51
C VAL A 319 27.02 -49.91 11.44
N ARG A 320 26.27 -50.29 10.39
CA ARG A 320 25.88 -51.68 10.14
C ARG A 320 27.11 -52.59 10.00
N ASN A 321 28.12 -52.18 9.24
CA ASN A 321 29.33 -52.98 9.04
C ASN A 321 30.09 -53.18 10.35
N ILE A 322 30.26 -52.13 11.16
CA ILE A 322 30.92 -52.23 12.48
C ILE A 322 30.16 -53.22 13.38
N THR A 323 28.83 -53.09 13.45
CA THR A 323 28.00 -53.98 14.27
C THR A 323 28.15 -55.45 13.87
N ILE A 324 28.23 -55.73 12.56
CA ILE A 324 28.46 -57.10 12.07
C ILE A 324 29.83 -57.62 12.53
N VAL A 325 30.89 -56.80 12.47
CA VAL A 325 32.23 -57.19 12.93
C VAL A 325 32.26 -57.44 14.45
N THR A 326 31.63 -56.56 15.25
CA THR A 326 31.54 -56.73 16.71
C THR A 326 30.78 -58.01 17.07
N LEU A 327 29.69 -58.32 16.36
CA LEU A 327 28.91 -59.52 16.60
C LEU A 327 29.68 -60.80 16.30
N PHE A 328 30.63 -60.77 15.36
CA PHE A 328 31.55 -61.89 15.12
C PHE A 328 32.56 -62.03 16.27
N TYR A 329 33.14 -60.93 16.75
CA TYR A 329 34.19 -60.94 17.76
C TYR A 329 33.69 -61.30 19.17
N LEU A 330 32.48 -60.87 19.53
CA LEU A 330 31.92 -61.02 20.88
C LEU A 330 31.80 -62.47 21.37
N PRO A 331 31.19 -63.42 20.65
CA PRO A 331 31.13 -64.84 21.05
C PRO A 331 32.51 -65.51 21.02
N PHE A 332 33.37 -65.16 20.06
CA PHE A 332 34.73 -65.70 19.97
C PHE A 332 35.55 -65.31 21.21
N SER A 333 35.46 -64.04 21.61
CA SER A 333 36.13 -63.51 22.80
C SER A 333 35.54 -64.07 24.09
N PHE A 334 34.22 -64.21 24.20
CA PHE A 334 33.58 -64.83 25.36
C PHE A 334 34.08 -66.25 25.60
N VAL A 335 34.13 -67.08 24.54
CA VAL A 335 34.67 -68.45 24.64
C VAL A 335 36.16 -68.42 24.97
N ALA A 336 36.92 -67.49 24.38
CA ALA A 336 38.34 -67.33 24.68
C ALA A 336 38.58 -66.95 26.14
N THR A 337 37.80 -66.04 26.73
CA THR A 337 37.90 -65.65 28.15
C THR A 337 37.40 -66.75 29.09
N PHE A 338 36.30 -67.42 28.76
CA PHE A 338 35.77 -68.54 29.54
C PHE A 338 36.78 -69.70 29.62
N MET A 339 37.50 -69.94 28.53
CA MET A 339 38.60 -70.91 28.46
C MET A 339 39.94 -70.35 28.95
N GLY A 340 40.06 -69.02 29.01
CA GLY A 340 41.29 -68.21 29.00
C GLY A 340 41.99 -68.02 30.34
N MET A 341 42.14 -69.11 31.09
CA MET A 341 43.13 -69.21 32.16
C MET A 341 43.87 -70.56 32.20
N ASN A 342 43.54 -71.54 31.34
CA ASN A 342 44.04 -72.92 31.48
C ASN A 342 44.79 -73.49 30.26
N PHE A 343 44.90 -72.77 29.14
CA PHE A 343 45.51 -73.33 27.90
C PHE A 343 46.98 -72.94 27.67
N PHE A 344 47.44 -71.86 28.29
CA PHE A 344 48.82 -71.39 28.23
C PHE A 344 49.37 -71.32 29.66
N ALA A 345 50.33 -72.19 29.99
CA ALA A 345 51.05 -72.14 31.26
C ALA A 345 52.49 -71.69 30.97
N MET A 346 52.96 -70.66 31.66
CA MET A 346 54.36 -70.25 31.67
C MET A 346 55.02 -70.94 32.85
N ASP A 347 55.99 -71.82 32.59
CA ASP A 347 56.75 -72.48 33.64
C ASP A 347 57.82 -71.52 34.18
N ALA A 348 57.87 -71.31 35.50
CA ALA A 348 58.72 -70.29 36.13
C ALA A 348 60.24 -70.59 36.02
N GLY A 349 60.61 -71.78 35.51
CA GLY A 349 62.00 -72.20 35.29
C GLY A 349 62.45 -72.28 33.83
N SER A 350 61.56 -72.22 32.85
CA SER A 350 61.93 -72.33 31.42
C SER A 350 61.15 -71.33 30.58
N LYS A 351 61.85 -70.55 29.74
CA LYS A 351 61.25 -69.51 28.89
C LYS A 351 60.40 -70.06 27.73
N GLU A 352 59.87 -71.27 27.83
CA GLU A 352 59.07 -71.91 26.78
C GLU A 352 57.58 -71.89 27.12
N VAL A 353 56.80 -71.28 26.22
CA VAL A 353 55.33 -71.25 26.31
C VAL A 353 54.78 -72.59 25.84
N GLN A 354 54.27 -73.42 26.76
CA GLN A 354 53.60 -74.68 26.40
C GLN A 354 52.15 -74.40 25.96
N VAL A 355 51.84 -74.75 24.71
CA VAL A 355 50.47 -74.69 24.15
C VAL A 355 49.78 -76.03 24.36
N SER A 356 48.63 -76.04 25.02
CA SER A 356 47.87 -77.28 25.28
C SER A 356 47.27 -77.90 23.99
N ARG A 357 47.44 -79.22 23.82
CA ARG A 357 46.95 -80.02 22.67
C ARG A 357 45.42 -80.02 22.49
N ARG A 358 44.66 -79.48 23.45
CA ARG A 358 43.18 -79.41 23.44
C ARG A 358 42.62 -78.12 22.82
N LEU A 359 43.48 -77.29 22.22
CA LEU A 359 43.10 -76.02 21.57
C LEU A 359 42.03 -76.18 20.46
N TRP A 360 41.84 -77.37 19.88
CA TRP A 360 40.77 -77.61 18.90
C TRP A 360 39.35 -77.50 19.49
N ILE A 361 39.16 -77.76 20.79
CA ILE A 361 37.85 -77.65 21.47
C ILE A 361 37.34 -76.20 21.47
N TYR A 362 38.26 -75.24 21.53
CA TYR A 362 37.94 -73.83 21.40
C TYR A 362 37.23 -73.52 20.07
N PHE A 363 37.80 -73.96 18.95
CA PHE A 363 37.19 -73.75 17.62
C PHE A 363 35.87 -74.51 17.47
N LEU A 364 35.78 -75.71 18.05
CA LEU A 364 34.56 -76.54 18.02
C LEU A 364 33.37 -75.86 18.70
N ILE A 365 33.59 -75.06 19.75
CA ILE A 365 32.53 -74.34 20.48
C ILE A 365 32.31 -72.93 19.92
N ALA A 366 33.39 -72.23 19.58
CA ALA A 366 33.31 -70.84 19.15
C ALA A 366 32.61 -70.66 17.79
N VAL A 367 32.89 -71.54 16.81
CA VAL A 367 32.30 -71.45 15.46
C VAL A 367 30.78 -71.67 15.42
N PRO A 368 30.19 -72.71 16.06
CA PRO A 368 28.74 -72.84 16.07
C PRO A 368 28.06 -71.71 16.86
N LEU A 369 28.69 -71.23 17.94
CA LEU A 369 28.15 -70.12 18.73
C LEU A 369 28.09 -68.81 17.92
N THR A 370 29.15 -68.49 17.15
CA THR A 370 29.15 -67.33 16.23
C THR A 370 28.12 -67.48 15.11
N GLY A 371 27.94 -68.69 14.58
CA GLY A 371 26.92 -68.99 13.59
C GLY A 371 25.50 -68.72 14.11
N ILE A 372 25.21 -69.14 15.34
CA ILE A 372 23.89 -68.93 15.97
C ILE A 372 23.64 -67.43 16.24
N THR A 373 24.63 -66.69 16.76
CA THR A 373 24.46 -65.26 17.05
C THR A 373 24.23 -64.46 15.77
N ILE A 374 24.98 -64.73 14.70
CA ILE A 374 24.78 -64.08 13.39
C ILE A 374 23.45 -64.47 12.78
N MET A 375 23.05 -65.75 12.84
CA MET A 375 21.78 -66.20 12.28
C MET A 375 20.59 -65.54 13.01
N PHE A 376 20.66 -65.42 14.34
CA PHE A 376 19.62 -64.78 15.13
C PHE A 376 19.47 -63.29 14.80
N THR A 377 20.57 -62.53 14.78
CA THR A 377 20.53 -61.09 14.48
C THR A 377 20.20 -60.81 13.01
N MET A 378 20.70 -61.62 12.07
CA MET A 378 20.36 -61.48 10.64
C MET A 378 18.89 -61.80 10.40
N ARG A 379 18.33 -62.81 11.09
CA ARG A 379 16.89 -63.11 11.03
C ARG A 379 16.06 -61.94 11.55
N ASP A 380 16.42 -61.38 12.70
CA ASP A 380 15.67 -60.28 13.32
C ASP A 380 15.84 -58.97 12.51
N MET A 381 17.02 -58.74 11.93
CA MET A 381 17.29 -57.66 10.97
C MET A 381 16.48 -57.84 9.67
N LEU A 382 16.38 -59.07 9.15
CA LEU A 382 15.59 -59.37 7.94
C LEU A 382 14.09 -59.21 8.20
N ARG A 383 13.61 -59.61 9.38
CA ARG A 383 12.22 -59.40 9.81
C ARG A 383 11.88 -57.91 9.94
N THR A 384 12.78 -57.10 10.51
CA THR A 384 12.58 -55.65 10.60
C THR A 384 12.65 -54.96 9.24
N LEU A 385 13.50 -55.41 8.32
CA LEU A 385 13.54 -54.92 6.93
C LEU A 385 12.27 -55.27 6.14
N LEU A 386 11.81 -56.52 6.21
CA LEU A 386 10.56 -56.96 5.59
C LEU A 386 9.32 -56.28 6.20
N GLY A 387 9.37 -55.97 7.50
CA GLY A 387 8.35 -55.15 8.18
C GLY A 387 8.32 -53.70 7.71
N ARG A 388 9.49 -53.08 7.45
CA ARG A 388 9.60 -51.70 6.93
C ARG A 388 9.18 -51.56 5.46
N ILE A 389 9.41 -52.57 4.62
CA ILE A 389 8.94 -52.56 3.22
C ILE A 389 7.39 -52.57 3.15
N ARG A 390 6.72 -53.10 4.17
CA ARG A 390 5.24 -53.07 4.30
C ARG A 390 4.71 -51.73 4.85
N TYR A 391 5.58 -50.86 5.35
CA TYR A 391 5.24 -49.54 5.88
C TYR A 391 5.97 -48.44 5.10
N VAL A 392 5.78 -48.43 3.77
CA VAL A 392 5.89 -47.19 3.01
C VAL A 392 4.56 -46.46 3.24
N PRO A 393 4.52 -45.31 3.92
CA PRO A 393 3.32 -44.49 3.84
C PRO A 393 3.20 -44.12 2.37
N ARG A 394 2.19 -44.67 1.70
CA ARG A 394 1.78 -44.22 0.38
C ARG A 394 1.42 -42.75 0.56
N VAL A 395 2.34 -41.86 0.22
CA VAL A 395 1.99 -40.46 0.01
C VAL A 395 1.06 -40.51 -1.18
N ASP A 396 -0.23 -40.29 -0.94
CA ASP A 396 -1.25 -40.24 -1.97
C ASP A 396 -0.93 -39.08 -2.93
N GLU A 397 -0.12 -39.36 -3.96
CA GLU A 397 0.15 -38.43 -5.06
C GLU A 397 -1.14 -37.97 -5.78
N GLU A 398 -2.25 -38.71 -5.64
CA GLU A 398 -3.55 -38.32 -6.20
C GLU A 398 -4.22 -37.15 -5.47
N ARG A 399 -3.90 -36.86 -4.19
CA ARG A 399 -4.50 -35.72 -3.48
C ARG A 399 -3.83 -34.37 -3.77
N VAL A 400 -2.58 -34.37 -4.22
CA VAL A 400 -1.85 -33.13 -4.55
C VAL A 400 -2.05 -32.72 -6.02
N ILE A 401 -2.27 -33.69 -6.91
CA ILE A 401 -2.55 -33.41 -8.34
C ILE A 401 -4.03 -33.00 -8.54
N GLY A 402 -4.96 -33.59 -7.78
CA GLY A 402 -6.37 -33.20 -7.84
C GLY A 402 -6.69 -31.80 -7.30
N HIS A 403 -5.88 -31.28 -6.36
CA HIS A 403 -6.12 -29.94 -5.81
C HIS A 403 -5.52 -28.81 -6.66
N ASN A 404 -4.46 -29.08 -7.43
CA ASN A 404 -3.81 -28.09 -8.30
C ASN A 404 -4.42 -28.03 -9.71
N LEU A 405 -5.12 -29.07 -10.19
CA LEU A 405 -5.83 -29.03 -11.48
C LEU A 405 -7.21 -28.36 -11.41
N ALA A 406 -7.77 -28.16 -10.21
CA ALA A 406 -9.04 -27.43 -10.04
C ALA A 406 -8.87 -25.89 -10.06
N VAL A 407 -7.65 -25.37 -10.08
CA VAL A 407 -7.36 -23.91 -10.03
C VAL A 407 -7.00 -23.34 -11.41
N LEU A 408 -6.95 -24.16 -12.47
CA LEU A 408 -6.58 -23.75 -13.84
C LEU A 408 -7.72 -23.88 -14.87
N ALA A 409 -8.97 -24.03 -14.44
CA ALA A 409 -10.11 -23.88 -15.35
C ALA A 409 -10.52 -22.39 -15.44
N PRO A 410 -10.53 -21.78 -16.64
CA PRO A 410 -10.99 -20.41 -16.79
C PRO A 410 -12.51 -20.36 -16.62
N GLN A 411 -12.99 -19.49 -15.74
CA GLN A 411 -14.26 -18.79 -15.91
C GLN A 411 -14.00 -17.31 -16.11
#